data_AF-A0A0F9YGS8-F1
#
_entry.id   AF-A0A0F9YGS8-F1
#
_cell.length_a   1.000
_cell.length_b   1.000
_cell.length_c   1.000
_cell.angle_alpha   90.00
_cell.angle_beta   90.00
_cell.angle_gamma   90.00
#
_symmetry.space_group_name_H-M   'P 1'
#
loop_
_entity.id
_entity.type
_entity.pdbx_description
1 polymer ?
#
loop_
_entity_poly.entity_id
_entity_poly.type
_entity_poly.pdbx_seq_one_letter_code
_entity_poly.pdbx_strand_id
1 'polypeptide(L)'
;MKKLFSTKILINIIMILIVLEFLTGSKNNGENIFGYLGIAFTVLTLFIYMKEKNDAKLMKDYRGVIIEESLINKDVLKKVQILETKIEVATEKHKTPWVKQWTLHTVLIPENQAKEIAEEISASLDKKHNWYVDYKNTTHHYIIFNDKVFYIDRKNKEEYDLAKQHGISLGIPEYQIDFKPDVKE
;
A
#
# COMPACT_ATOMS: atom_id res chain seq x y z
N MET A 1 4.32 -11.25 11.50
CA MET A 1 2.96 -10.70 11.70
C MET A 1 2.86 -10.01 13.07
N LYS A 2 2.99 -8.68 13.13
CA LYS A 2 2.54 -7.92 14.30
C LYS A 2 1.01 -7.82 14.19
N LYS A 3 0.26 -8.53 15.04
CA LYS A 3 -1.20 -8.33 15.16
C LYS A 3 -1.41 -6.87 15.57
N LEU A 4 -1.84 -6.01 14.65
CA LEU A 4 -2.45 -4.74 15.02
C LEU A 4 -3.67 -5.09 15.86
N PHE A 5 -3.65 -4.72 17.14
CA PHE A 5 -4.85 -4.77 17.96
C PHE A 5 -5.90 -3.89 17.27
N SER A 6 -7.07 -4.48 16.98
CA SER A 6 -8.19 -3.75 16.41
C SER A 6 -8.49 -2.53 17.28
N THR A 7 -8.69 -1.36 16.67
CA THR A 7 -8.97 -0.10 17.36
C THR A 7 -10.10 -0.24 18.39
N LYS A 8 -11.09 -1.10 18.11
CA LYS A 8 -12.19 -1.43 19.02
C LYS A 8 -11.73 -2.16 20.30
N ILE A 9 -10.75 -3.06 20.17
CA ILE A 9 -10.20 -3.82 21.31
C ILE A 9 -9.43 -2.87 22.24
N LEU A 10 -8.63 -1.95 21.67
CA LEU A 10 -7.87 -1.02 22.49
C LEU A 10 -8.76 0.00 23.20
N ILE A 11 -9.78 0.54 22.52
CA ILE A 11 -10.79 1.41 23.15
C ILE A 11 -11.49 0.67 24.30
N ASN A 12 -11.90 -0.59 24.09
CA ASN A 12 -12.50 -1.39 25.15
C ASN A 12 -11.54 -1.63 26.33
N ILE A 13 -10.26 -1.89 26.09
CA ILE A 13 -9.26 -2.06 27.16
C ILE A 13 -9.08 -0.76 27.95
N ILE A 14 -8.96 0.39 27.26
CA ILE A 14 -8.83 1.70 27.92
C ILE A 14 -10.09 2.00 28.76
N MET A 15 -11.28 1.72 28.22
CA MET A 15 -12.53 1.94 28.95
C MET A 15 -12.66 1.01 30.16
N ILE A 16 -12.22 -0.25 30.04
CA ILE A 16 -12.17 -1.22 31.15
C ILE A 16 -11.19 -0.76 32.24
N LEU A 17 -10.02 -0.23 31.87
CA LEU A 17 -9.04 0.30 32.82
C LEU A 17 -9.57 1.52 33.56
N ILE A 18 -10.23 2.45 32.86
CA ILE A 18 -10.90 3.61 33.48
C ILE A 18 -12.00 3.15 34.47
N VAL A 19 -12.80 2.15 34.10
CA VAL A 19 -13.87 1.61 34.97
C VAL A 19 -13.28 0.86 36.17
N LEU A 20 -12.24 0.04 35.98
CA LEU A 20 -11.56 -0.66 37.07
C LEU A 20 -10.90 0.32 38.06
N GLU A 21 -10.32 1.42 37.58
CA GLU A 21 -9.78 2.49 38.43
C GLU A 21 -10.90 3.20 39.20
N PHE A 22 -12.05 3.45 38.58
CA PHE A 22 -13.22 4.03 39.27
C PHE A 22 -13.77 3.09 40.37
N LEU A 23 -13.77 1.78 40.11
CA LEU A 23 -14.23 0.77 41.06
C LEU A 23 -13.22 0.50 42.20
N THR A 24 -11.92 0.65 41.94
CA THR A 24 -10.84 0.41 42.92
C THR A 24 -10.45 1.65 43.71
N GLY A 25 -10.65 2.86 43.15
CA GLY A 25 -10.38 4.16 43.77
C GLY A 25 -11.32 4.54 44.93
N SER A 26 -12.38 3.76 45.18
CA SER A 26 -13.30 3.97 46.31
C SER A 26 -12.67 3.62 47.69
N LYS A 27 -11.48 2.99 47.74
CA LYS A 27 -10.85 2.53 48.99
C LYS A 27 -9.64 3.32 49.50
N ASN A 28 -9.05 4.23 48.71
CA ASN A 28 -7.86 4.98 49.16
C ASN A 28 -8.04 6.49 49.03
N ASN A 29 -7.84 7.17 50.16
CA ASN A 29 -7.93 8.61 50.40
C ASN A 29 -7.46 9.48 49.21
N GLY A 30 -8.42 10.06 48.47
CA GLY A 30 -8.47 11.42 47.90
C GLY A 30 -7.33 12.02 47.05
N GLU A 31 -6.06 11.65 47.21
CA GLU A 31 -4.95 12.51 46.81
C GLU A 31 -4.25 12.14 45.49
N ASN A 32 -4.58 11.02 44.83
CA ASN A 32 -3.87 10.61 43.61
C ASN A 32 -4.73 10.32 42.37
N ILE A 33 -6.05 10.33 42.49
CA ILE A 33 -6.97 10.05 41.37
C ILE A 33 -6.85 11.05 40.22
N PHE A 34 -6.67 12.35 40.51
CA PHE A 34 -6.51 13.37 39.47
C PHE A 34 -5.21 13.23 38.67
N GLY A 35 -4.13 12.75 39.30
CA GLY A 35 -2.86 12.49 38.62
C GLY A 35 -2.96 11.33 37.62
N TYR A 36 -3.61 10.23 38.02
CA TYR A 36 -3.80 9.06 37.15
C TYR A 36 -4.74 9.35 35.97
N LEU A 37 -5.84 10.08 36.20
CA LEU A 37 -6.73 10.52 35.12
C LEU A 37 -6.03 11.42 34.09
N GLY A 38 -5.16 12.32 34.55
CA GLY A 38 -4.36 13.17 33.65
C GLY A 38 -3.37 12.37 32.78
N ILE A 39 -2.73 11.35 33.35
CA ILE A 39 -1.83 10.46 32.62
C ILE A 39 -2.61 9.63 31.60
N ALA A 40 -3.74 9.01 32.00
CA ALA A 40 -4.56 8.21 31.11
C ALA A 40 -5.10 9.01 29.92
N PHE A 41 -5.56 10.25 30.16
CA PHE A 41 -5.99 11.17 29.11
C PHE A 41 -4.84 11.48 28.13
N THR A 42 -3.66 11.81 28.65
CA THR A 42 -2.47 12.12 27.83
C THR A 42 -2.05 10.94 26.96
N VAL A 43 -2.05 9.72 27.51
CA VAL A 43 -1.73 8.50 26.76
C VAL A 43 -2.75 8.23 25.67
N LEU A 44 -4.04 8.41 25.94
CA LEU A 44 -5.10 8.24 24.95
C LEU A 44 -4.99 9.27 23.81
N THR A 45 -4.76 10.56 24.13
CA THR A 45 -4.55 11.61 23.13
C THR A 45 -3.33 11.31 22.26
N LEU A 46 -2.21 10.89 22.87
CA LEU A 46 -1.01 10.52 22.13
C LEU A 46 -1.27 9.30 21.22
N PHE A 47 -2.01 8.30 21.69
CA PHE A 47 -2.36 7.14 20.87
C PHE A 47 -3.22 7.53 19.65
N ILE A 48 -4.25 8.36 19.84
CA ILE A 48 -5.10 8.86 18.75
C ILE A 48 -4.25 9.63 17.74
N TYR A 49 -3.41 10.56 18.21
CA TYR A 49 -2.50 11.32 17.35
C TYR A 49 -1.57 10.42 16.53
N MET A 50 -0.94 9.43 17.17
CA MET A 50 -0.04 8.49 16.50
C MET A 50 -0.79 7.63 15.47
N LYS A 51 -2.03 7.23 15.76
CA LYS A 51 -2.89 6.50 14.82
C LYS A 51 -3.23 7.35 13.60
N GLU A 52 -3.70 8.59 13.79
CA GLU A 52 -4.04 9.50 12.69
C GLU A 52 -2.82 9.80 11.80
N LYS A 53 -1.65 10.03 12.41
CA LYS A 53 -0.38 10.20 11.68
C LYS A 53 -0.03 8.98 10.85
N ASN A 54 -0.20 7.78 11.39
CA ASN A 54 0.07 6.53 10.67
C ASN A 54 -0.93 6.29 9.54
N ASP A 55 -2.22 6.53 9.77
CA ASP A 55 -3.26 6.37 8.77
C ASP A 55 -3.06 7.39 7.63
N ALA A 56 -2.74 8.65 7.94
CA ALA A 56 -2.42 9.67 6.95
C ALA A 56 -1.14 9.35 6.15
N LYS A 57 -0.14 8.75 6.79
CA LYS A 57 1.05 8.24 6.10
C LYS A 57 0.69 7.10 5.16
N LEU A 58 -0.11 6.14 5.60
CA LEU A 58 -0.53 5.00 4.77
C LEU A 58 -1.37 5.44 3.56
N MET A 59 -2.13 6.53 3.67
CA MET A 59 -2.87 7.12 2.54
C MET A 59 -1.97 7.72 1.46
N LYS A 60 -0.72 8.04 1.80
CA LYS A 60 0.29 8.64 0.92
C LYS A 60 1.22 7.60 0.30
N ASP A 61 1.54 6.55 1.04
CA ASP A 61 2.32 5.43 0.55
C ASP A 61 1.57 4.68 -0.56
N TYR A 62 2.31 4.15 -1.53
CA TYR A 62 1.77 3.50 -2.70
C TYR A 62 1.65 2.00 -2.49
N ARG A 63 0.58 1.42 -3.04
CA ARG A 63 0.37 -0.03 -3.06
C ARG A 63 0.18 -0.50 -4.49
N GLY A 64 0.79 -1.63 -4.81
CA GLY A 64 0.64 -2.29 -6.11
C GLY A 64 1.06 -3.75 -6.05
N VAL A 65 1.15 -4.36 -7.23
CA VAL A 65 1.57 -5.75 -7.38
C VAL A 65 2.72 -5.82 -8.37
N ILE A 66 3.79 -6.51 -7.99
CA ILE A 66 4.93 -6.78 -8.86
C ILE A 66 4.98 -8.28 -9.12
N ILE A 67 5.01 -8.68 -10.40
CA ILE A 67 5.21 -10.07 -10.79
C ILE A 67 6.72 -10.31 -10.86
N GLU A 68 7.27 -11.20 -10.03
CA GLU A 68 8.71 -11.42 -9.95
C GLU A 68 9.33 -11.83 -11.30
N GLU A 69 8.61 -12.63 -12.10
CA GLU A 69 9.04 -13.10 -13.42
C GLU A 69 9.05 -12.00 -14.49
N SER A 70 8.47 -10.83 -14.21
CA SER A 70 8.56 -9.65 -15.09
C SER A 70 9.91 -8.93 -14.98
N LEU A 71 10.71 -9.23 -13.95
CA LEU A 71 11.96 -8.53 -13.65
C LEU A 71 13.19 -9.35 -14.11
N ILE A 72 14.08 -8.70 -14.86
CA ILE A 72 15.45 -9.17 -15.10
C ILE A 72 16.29 -8.99 -13.83
N ASN A 73 16.20 -7.82 -13.20
CA ASN A 73 16.89 -7.55 -11.93
C ASN A 73 15.91 -7.57 -10.77
N LYS A 74 15.95 -8.65 -9.98
CA LYS A 74 15.07 -8.85 -8.82
C LYS A 74 15.52 -8.09 -7.57
N ASP A 75 16.71 -7.46 -7.57
CA ASP A 75 17.20 -6.71 -6.41
C ASP A 75 16.32 -5.49 -6.07
N VAL A 76 15.56 -4.99 -7.04
CA VAL A 76 14.57 -3.92 -6.80
C VAL A 76 13.51 -4.32 -5.76
N LEU A 77 13.21 -5.63 -5.62
CA LEU A 77 12.28 -6.14 -4.60
C LEU A 77 12.82 -5.96 -3.17
N LYS A 78 14.13 -5.78 -2.98
CA LYS A 78 14.74 -5.51 -1.68
C LYS A 78 14.50 -4.06 -1.22
N LYS A 79 14.12 -3.18 -2.14
CA LYS A 79 13.88 -1.74 -1.89
C LYS A 79 12.43 -1.44 -1.50
N VAL A 80 11.53 -2.41 -1.65
CA VAL A 80 10.10 -2.26 -1.34
C VAL A 80 9.72 -3.14 -0.17
N GLN A 81 8.66 -2.74 0.55
CA GLN A 81 8.11 -3.59 1.60
C GLN A 81 7.12 -4.58 0.97
N ILE A 82 7.45 -5.87 0.97
CA ILE A 82 6.53 -6.92 0.55
C ILE A 82 5.51 -7.18 1.68
N LEU A 83 4.24 -7.02 1.36
CA LEU A 83 3.13 -7.23 2.29
C LEU A 83 2.55 -8.64 2.19
N GLU A 84 2.49 -9.18 0.98
CA GLU A 84 1.93 -10.48 0.67
C GLU A 84 2.59 -11.05 -0.59
N THR A 85 2.72 -12.37 -0.65
CA THR A 85 3.20 -13.09 -1.83
C THR A 85 2.17 -14.17 -2.18
N LYS A 86 1.73 -14.18 -3.44
CA LYS A 86 0.86 -15.21 -4.00
C LYS A 86 1.53 -15.84 -5.21
N ILE A 87 1.45 -17.17 -5.32
CA ILE A 87 1.98 -17.91 -6.47
C ILE A 87 0.81 -18.53 -7.23
N GLU A 88 0.79 -18.32 -8.53
CA GLU A 88 -0.24 -18.84 -9.44
C GLU A 88 0.40 -19.52 -10.64
N VAL A 89 -0.19 -20.61 -11.12
CA VAL A 89 0.25 -21.26 -12.36
C VAL A 89 -0.13 -20.37 -13.55
N ALA A 90 0.78 -20.19 -14.50
CA ALA A 90 0.51 -19.37 -15.67
C ALA A 90 -0.57 -20.04 -16.55
N THR A 91 -1.56 -19.27 -16.95
CA THR A 91 -2.66 -19.73 -17.82
C THR A 91 -2.62 -19.02 -19.16
N GLU A 92 -3.34 -19.52 -20.17
CA GLU A 92 -3.44 -18.84 -21.48
C GLU A 92 -3.98 -17.40 -21.37
N LYS A 93 -4.85 -17.14 -20.39
CA LYS A 93 -5.41 -15.80 -20.11
C LYS A 93 -4.33 -14.79 -19.73
N HIS A 94 -3.25 -15.24 -19.09
CA HIS A 94 -2.13 -14.40 -18.67
C HIS A 94 -1.32 -13.87 -19.86
N LYS A 95 -1.41 -14.51 -21.05
CA LYS A 95 -0.66 -14.15 -22.27
C LYS A 95 0.85 -14.12 -22.10
N THR A 96 1.36 -14.96 -21.21
CA THR A 96 2.79 -15.11 -20.93
C THR A 96 3.22 -16.57 -21.10
N PRO A 97 3.16 -17.14 -22.32
CA PRO A 97 3.46 -18.56 -22.55
C PRO A 97 4.90 -18.97 -22.20
N TRP A 98 5.80 -18.01 -22.05
CA TRP A 98 7.21 -18.24 -21.69
C TRP A 98 7.46 -18.40 -20.19
N VAL A 99 6.48 -18.15 -19.32
CA VAL A 99 6.59 -18.39 -17.87
C VAL A 99 5.65 -19.50 -17.43
N LYS A 100 6.07 -20.29 -16.45
CA LYS A 100 5.26 -21.40 -15.90
C LYS A 100 4.36 -20.97 -14.76
N GLN A 101 4.70 -19.86 -14.10
CA GLN A 101 4.01 -19.34 -12.93
C GLN A 101 4.17 -17.83 -12.86
N TRP A 102 3.30 -17.19 -12.09
CA TRP A 102 3.42 -15.81 -11.65
C TRP A 102 3.60 -15.80 -10.14
N THR A 103 4.65 -15.11 -9.68
CA THR A 103 4.90 -14.82 -8.27
C THR A 103 4.53 -13.36 -8.02
N LEU A 104 3.33 -13.14 -7.49
CA LEU A 104 2.75 -11.82 -7.27
C LEU A 104 3.14 -11.30 -5.88
N HIS A 105 3.94 -10.25 -5.82
CA HIS A 105 4.25 -9.53 -4.60
C HIS A 105 3.36 -8.29 -4.47
N THR A 106 2.47 -8.29 -3.47
CA THR A 106 1.78 -7.06 -3.05
C THR A 106 2.77 -6.22 -2.27
N VAL A 107 3.06 -5.01 -2.75
CA VAL A 107 4.10 -4.14 -2.18
C VAL A 107 3.53 -2.88 -1.56
N LEU A 108 4.25 -2.32 -0.59
CA LEU A 108 4.08 -0.97 -0.08
C LEU A 108 5.35 -0.17 -0.36
N ILE A 109 5.18 1.01 -0.95
CA ILE A 109 6.27 1.88 -1.36
C ILE A 109 6.10 3.25 -0.69
N PRO A 110 7.09 3.72 0.10
CA PRO A 110 7.03 5.04 0.71
C PRO A 110 6.85 6.15 -0.33
N GLU A 111 5.97 7.13 -0.06
CA GLU A 111 5.70 8.25 -0.99
C GLU A 111 6.98 8.94 -1.48
N ASN A 112 7.94 9.14 -0.58
CA ASN A 112 9.20 9.85 -0.86
C ASN A 112 10.20 9.05 -1.69
N GLN A 113 10.00 7.75 -1.88
CA GLN A 113 10.85 6.87 -2.70
C GLN A 113 10.14 6.39 -3.97
N ALA A 114 8.84 6.66 -4.08
CA ALA A 114 7.98 6.11 -5.12
C ALA A 114 8.47 6.43 -6.55
N LYS A 115 9.00 7.62 -6.79
CA LYS A 115 9.52 7.98 -8.12
C LYS A 115 10.80 7.23 -8.46
N GLU A 116 11.79 7.23 -7.57
CA GLU A 116 13.08 6.55 -7.77
C GLU A 116 12.88 5.05 -7.99
N ILE A 117 12.04 4.42 -7.17
CA ILE A 117 11.71 3.00 -7.30
C ILE A 117 10.97 2.73 -8.63
N ALA A 118 10.15 3.66 -9.12
CA ALA A 118 9.46 3.50 -10.41
C ALA A 118 10.47 3.40 -11.57
N GLU A 119 11.46 4.30 -11.55
CA GLU A 119 12.52 4.37 -12.57
C GLU A 119 13.41 3.11 -12.51
N GLU A 120 13.73 2.63 -11.31
CA GLU A 120 14.48 1.38 -11.14
C GLU A 120 13.70 0.13 -11.58
N ILE A 121 12.41 0.07 -11.28
CA ILE A 121 11.54 -1.02 -11.77
C ILE A 121 11.52 -0.98 -13.29
N SER A 122 11.28 0.19 -13.89
CA SER A 122 11.30 0.37 -15.36
C SER A 122 12.58 -0.19 -15.99
N ALA A 123 13.74 0.17 -15.44
CA ALA A 123 15.03 -0.33 -15.91
C ALA A 123 15.25 -1.84 -15.67
N SER A 124 14.56 -2.42 -14.69
CA SER A 124 14.68 -3.82 -14.28
C SER A 124 13.70 -4.75 -14.98
N LEU A 125 12.70 -4.23 -15.70
CA LEU A 125 11.72 -5.04 -16.43
C LEU A 125 12.36 -5.81 -17.58
N ASP A 126 11.79 -6.98 -17.88
CA ASP A 126 12.16 -7.76 -19.05
C ASP A 126 11.95 -6.95 -20.34
N LYS A 127 13.02 -6.87 -21.12
CA LYS A 127 13.07 -6.12 -22.39
C LYS A 127 12.60 -6.97 -23.58
N LYS A 128 12.52 -8.29 -23.41
CA LYS A 128 12.10 -9.21 -24.48
C LYS A 128 10.58 -9.29 -24.60
N HIS A 129 9.87 -9.05 -23.52
CA HIS A 129 8.42 -9.20 -23.44
C HIS A 129 7.77 -7.96 -22.85
N ASN A 130 6.49 -7.78 -23.15
CA ASN A 130 5.77 -6.58 -22.75
C ASN A 130 5.18 -6.76 -21.36
N TRP A 131 5.88 -6.22 -20.37
CA TRP A 131 5.43 -6.16 -18.99
C TRP A 131 5.15 -4.73 -18.58
N TYR A 132 4.25 -4.61 -17.61
CA TYR A 132 4.10 -3.38 -16.86
C TYR A 132 3.95 -3.71 -15.38
N VAL A 133 4.24 -2.73 -14.54
CA VAL A 133 3.97 -2.75 -13.11
C VAL A 133 3.21 -1.49 -12.77
N ASP A 134 2.24 -1.59 -11.87
CA ASP A 134 1.50 -0.43 -11.40
C ASP A 134 1.42 -0.40 -9.88
N TYR A 135 1.47 0.82 -9.33
CA TYR A 135 1.14 1.08 -7.93
C TYR A 135 0.53 2.46 -7.76
N LYS A 136 -0.43 2.55 -6.85
CA LYS A 136 -1.19 3.77 -6.61
C LYS A 136 -1.35 4.06 -5.13
N ASN A 137 -1.46 5.34 -4.82
CA ASN A 137 -1.93 5.83 -3.53
C ASN A 137 -3.32 6.47 -3.73
N THR A 138 -3.77 7.27 -2.77
CA THR A 138 -5.10 7.90 -2.85
C THR A 138 -5.26 8.95 -3.94
N THR A 139 -4.17 9.55 -4.42
CA THR A 139 -4.21 10.70 -5.35
C THR A 139 -3.57 10.40 -6.70
N HIS A 140 -2.52 9.59 -6.74
CA HIS A 140 -1.73 9.33 -7.93
C HIS A 140 -1.50 7.85 -8.19
N HIS A 141 -1.20 7.54 -9.43
CA HIS A 141 -0.96 6.20 -9.94
C HIS A 141 0.31 6.18 -10.80
N TYR A 142 1.26 5.35 -10.42
CA TYR A 142 2.41 5.01 -11.26
C TYR A 142 2.06 3.81 -12.15
N ILE A 143 2.25 3.97 -13.45
CA ILE A 143 2.18 2.89 -14.43
C ILE A 143 3.54 2.83 -15.11
N ILE A 144 4.20 1.69 -14.99
CA ILE A 144 5.63 1.52 -15.24
C ILE A 144 5.81 0.48 -16.33
N PHE A 145 6.26 0.92 -17.50
CA PHE A 145 6.71 0.08 -18.60
C PHE A 145 8.25 0.02 -18.61
N ASN A 146 8.84 -0.84 -19.43
CA ASN A 146 10.30 -1.02 -19.48
C ASN A 146 11.07 0.21 -20.04
N ASP A 147 10.37 1.13 -20.72
CA ASP A 147 10.93 2.31 -21.37
C ASP A 147 10.35 3.62 -20.84
N LYS A 148 9.24 3.56 -20.09
CA LYS A 148 8.45 4.73 -19.73
C LYS A 148 7.73 4.56 -18.41
N VAL A 149 7.78 5.61 -17.60
CA VAL A 149 7.00 5.74 -16.36
C VAL A 149 5.96 6.83 -16.53
N PHE A 150 4.70 6.50 -16.27
CA PHE A 150 3.62 7.47 -16.17
C PHE A 150 3.33 7.73 -14.70
N TYR A 151 3.22 9.01 -14.33
CA TYR A 151 2.76 9.47 -13.03
C TYR A 151 1.45 10.22 -13.23
N ILE A 152 0.35 9.59 -12.83
CA ILE A 152 -1.00 9.99 -13.24
C ILE A 152 -1.79 10.51 -12.05
N ASP A 153 -2.43 11.67 -12.17
CA ASP A 153 -3.50 12.07 -11.25
C ASP A 153 -4.68 11.11 -11.46
N ARG A 154 -5.12 10.43 -10.40
CA ARG A 154 -6.18 9.42 -10.49
C ARG A 154 -7.52 9.96 -10.99
N LYS A 155 -7.71 11.28 -11.06
CA LYS A 155 -8.91 11.93 -11.64
C LYS A 155 -8.73 12.30 -13.10
N ASN A 156 -7.50 12.27 -13.63
CA ASN A 156 -7.22 12.68 -15.00
C ASN A 156 -7.41 11.51 -15.98
N LYS A 157 -8.52 11.53 -16.71
CA LYS A 157 -8.82 10.52 -17.73
C LYS A 157 -7.83 10.55 -18.90
N GLU A 158 -7.40 11.73 -19.35
CA GLU A 158 -6.52 11.89 -20.52
C GLU A 158 -5.16 11.25 -20.26
N GLU A 159 -4.60 11.43 -19.05
CA GLU A 159 -3.35 10.77 -18.64
C GLU A 159 -3.47 9.24 -18.64
N TYR A 160 -4.61 8.71 -18.18
CA TYR A 160 -4.88 7.27 -18.28
C TYR A 160 -4.98 6.78 -19.72
N ASP A 161 -5.67 7.52 -20.58
CA ASP A 161 -5.81 7.15 -21.99
C ASP A 161 -4.43 7.11 -22.68
N LEU A 162 -3.53 8.05 -22.37
CA LEU A 162 -2.15 8.04 -22.87
C LEU A 162 -1.34 6.82 -22.40
N ALA A 163 -1.45 6.46 -21.12
CA ALA A 163 -0.77 5.27 -20.60
C ALA A 163 -1.33 3.98 -21.22
N LYS A 164 -2.65 3.91 -21.44
CA LYS A 164 -3.28 2.77 -22.12
C LYS A 164 -2.82 2.63 -23.56
N GLN A 165 -2.83 3.73 -24.31
CA GLN A 165 -2.37 3.74 -25.69
C GLN A 165 -0.92 3.29 -25.81
N HIS A 166 -0.05 3.68 -24.87
CA HIS A 166 1.33 3.19 -24.79
C HIS A 166 1.40 1.68 -24.55
N GLY A 167 0.66 1.15 -23.57
CA GLY A 167 0.65 -0.29 -23.32
C GLY A 167 0.10 -1.12 -24.50
N ILE A 168 -0.94 -0.62 -25.16
CA ILE A 168 -1.52 -1.24 -26.37
C ILE A 168 -0.51 -1.21 -27.52
N SER A 169 0.22 -0.10 -27.72
CA SER A 169 1.22 0.00 -28.79
C SER A 169 2.41 -0.94 -28.58
N LEU A 170 2.74 -1.28 -27.33
CA LEU A 170 3.69 -2.34 -26.99
C LEU A 170 3.13 -3.75 -27.27
N GLY A 171 1.82 -3.91 -27.47
CA GLY A 171 1.18 -5.19 -27.75
C GLY A 171 0.63 -5.90 -26.50
N ILE A 172 0.48 -5.19 -25.39
CA ILE A 172 -0.21 -5.70 -24.21
C ILE A 172 -1.73 -5.70 -24.50
N PRO A 173 -2.44 -6.81 -24.28
CA PRO A 173 -3.88 -6.89 -24.50
C PRO A 173 -4.66 -5.84 -23.71
N GLU A 174 -5.63 -5.20 -24.37
CA GLU A 174 -6.45 -4.14 -23.78
C GLU A 174 -7.13 -4.56 -22.47
N TYR A 175 -7.62 -5.80 -22.38
CA TYR A 175 -8.25 -6.33 -21.17
C TYR A 175 -7.28 -6.46 -19.97
N GLN A 176 -5.97 -6.43 -20.20
CA GLN A 176 -4.95 -6.40 -19.14
C GLN A 176 -4.62 -4.97 -18.72
N ILE A 177 -5.08 -3.93 -19.43
CA ILE A 177 -4.79 -2.51 -19.22
C ILE A 177 -6.09 -1.73 -19.01
N ASP A 178 -6.96 -2.22 -18.11
CA ASP A 178 -8.23 -1.55 -17.78
C ASP A 178 -8.07 -0.54 -16.62
N PHE A 179 -7.13 0.39 -16.75
CA PHE A 179 -6.97 1.46 -15.77
C PHE A 179 -8.15 2.43 -15.86
N LYS A 180 -8.79 2.78 -14.74
CA LYS A 180 -9.89 3.76 -14.74
C LYS A 180 -9.63 4.88 -13.74
N PRO A 181 -10.04 6.11 -14.07
CA PRO A 181 -10.00 7.20 -13.10
C PRO A 181 -10.93 6.90 -11.92
N ASP A 182 -10.53 7.38 -10.74
CA ASP A 182 -11.33 7.34 -9.53
C ASP A 182 -12.40 8.44 -9.58
N VAL A 183 -13.35 8.27 -10.50
CA VAL A 183 -14.59 9.05 -10.53
C VAL A 183 -15.64 8.19 -9.86
N LYS A 184 -16.33 8.74 -8.86
CA LYS A 184 -17.57 8.12 -8.38
C LYS A 184 -18.56 8.20 -9.55
N GLU A 185 -18.90 7.06 -10.15
CA GLU A 185 -20.07 6.94 -11.03
C GLU A 185 -21.36 7.24 -10.26
#